data_AF-A0A3D4Q3N8-F1
#
_entry.id   AF-A0A3D4Q3N8-F1
#
_cell.length_a   1.000
_cell.length_b   1.000
_cell.length_c   1.000
_cell.angle_alpha   90.00
_cell.angle_beta   90.00
_cell.angle_gamma   90.00
#
_symmetry.space_group_name_H-M   'P 1'
#
loop_
_entity.id
_entity.type
_entity.pdbx_description
1 polymer ?
#
loop_
_entity_poly.entity_id
_entity_poly.type
_entity_poly.pdbx_seq_one_letter_code
_entity_poly.pdbx_strand_id
1 'polypeptide(L)'
;AVGATNVQFGNSIWPNSDCWTDAGPHGTGAIVADMYVPGYMDWIGIDIYGGVDDRGNVATFKGILDPWYGQLAATGRPIVIGEMAVSPGAHKAQWIRDFADAFTSGQYPKLRAFNWFDIDKQGEANWRIDADGAGPVFDAAMKHPKMAGSFGTYELKNKASGKCLDVPAASSANGVKLQVYSCNGTNAQTFTLTDLTGYKMELRALNSGKCVDVAAAGTADGTLVQQYDCNASGAQTWTMKVITWTPLEVEFAAAHSGKCLDVDMGIGPKVHQWWCTGGAAQRFVLTKR
;
A
#
# COMPACT_ATOMS: atom_id res chain seq x y z
N ALA A 1 -19.60 6.78 11.32
CA ALA A 1 -19.56 6.11 10.02
C ALA A 1 -19.59 7.18 8.95
N VAL A 2 -18.54 7.32 8.15
CA VAL A 2 -18.58 8.10 6.91
C VAL A 2 -18.13 7.13 5.83
N GLY A 3 -19.10 6.34 5.36
CA GLY A 3 -18.94 5.56 4.13
C GLY A 3 -18.86 6.54 2.96
N ALA A 4 -18.13 6.16 1.91
CA ALA A 4 -17.90 7.00 0.74
C ALA A 4 -19.21 7.63 0.23
N THR A 5 -19.35 8.94 0.37
CA THR A 5 -20.57 9.67 0.05
C THR A 5 -20.59 10.04 -1.44
N ASN A 6 -20.76 9.02 -2.28
CA ASN A 6 -20.95 9.04 -3.75
C ASN A 6 -19.70 8.58 -4.52
N VAL A 7 -19.67 7.25 -4.73
CA VAL A 7 -18.80 6.57 -5.68
C VAL A 7 -19.64 6.27 -6.91
N GLN A 8 -19.21 6.73 -8.09
CA GLN A 8 -19.79 6.28 -9.35
C GLN A 8 -18.79 5.35 -10.04
N PHE A 9 -19.17 4.08 -10.16
CA PHE A 9 -18.47 3.12 -11.01
C PHE A 9 -18.89 3.41 -12.45
N GLY A 10 -17.90 3.76 -13.27
CA GLY A 10 -18.08 3.86 -14.71
C GLY A 10 -18.08 2.51 -15.39
N ASN A 11 -18.90 2.40 -16.43
CA ASN A 11 -18.97 1.21 -17.26
C ASN A 11 -17.58 0.84 -17.81
N SER A 12 -17.34 -0.46 -17.88
CA SER A 12 -16.06 -1.07 -18.26
C SER A 12 -15.49 -0.48 -19.55
N ILE A 13 -14.21 -0.13 -19.54
CA ILE A 13 -13.52 0.38 -20.73
C ILE A 13 -12.94 -0.82 -21.48
N TRP A 14 -13.48 -1.10 -22.67
CA TRP A 14 -13.03 -2.19 -23.54
C TRP A 14 -12.42 -1.64 -24.84
N PRO A 15 -11.45 -2.36 -25.45
CA PRO A 15 -10.95 -1.99 -26.77
C PRO A 15 -12.04 -2.23 -27.82
N ASN A 16 -12.39 -1.15 -28.50
CA ASN A 16 -13.27 -0.99 -29.67
C ASN A 16 -13.79 -2.26 -30.39
N SER A 17 -15.12 -2.33 -30.44
CA SER A 17 -16.05 -3.06 -31.32
C SER A 17 -16.24 -4.58 -31.14
N ASP A 18 -17.43 -4.92 -30.63
CA ASP A 18 -18.26 -6.09 -31.02
C ASP A 18 -18.17 -7.44 -30.29
N CYS A 19 -17.70 -7.56 -29.05
CA CYS A 19 -17.90 -8.82 -28.31
C CYS A 19 -18.37 -8.61 -26.85
N TRP A 20 -19.61 -9.05 -26.60
CA TRP A 20 -20.33 -9.24 -25.31
C TRP A 20 -21.12 -8.05 -24.75
N THR A 21 -22.43 -8.21 -24.81
CA THR A 21 -23.50 -7.22 -24.78
C THR A 21 -23.92 -6.71 -23.39
N ASP A 22 -22.99 -6.42 -22.49
CA ASP A 22 -23.33 -5.77 -21.19
C ASP A 22 -22.59 -4.45 -20.92
N ALA A 23 -21.88 -3.89 -21.90
CA ALA A 23 -21.29 -2.55 -21.80
C ALA A 23 -21.88 -1.57 -22.84
N GLY A 24 -22.98 -0.91 -22.49
CA GLY A 24 -23.39 0.37 -23.06
C GLY A 24 -23.48 1.42 -21.95
N PRO A 25 -23.11 2.71 -22.16
CA PRO A 25 -23.52 3.45 -23.34
C PRO A 25 -22.37 3.98 -24.21
N HIS A 26 -22.64 3.95 -25.51
CA HIS A 26 -22.25 4.88 -26.57
C HIS A 26 -20.76 5.10 -26.87
N GLY A 27 -20.44 4.89 -28.14
CA GLY A 27 -19.12 5.13 -28.72
C GLY A 27 -18.61 6.54 -28.47
N THR A 28 -17.27 6.63 -28.47
CA THR A 28 -16.49 7.83 -28.80
C THR A 28 -16.99 9.13 -28.15
N GLY A 29 -16.71 9.33 -26.86
CA GLY A 29 -16.66 10.66 -26.24
C GLY A 29 -17.68 11.01 -25.14
N ALA A 30 -18.69 10.18 -24.86
CA ALA A 30 -19.75 10.50 -23.89
C ALA A 30 -19.44 10.12 -22.43
N ILE A 31 -18.48 9.20 -22.18
CA ILE A 31 -18.24 8.56 -20.88
C ILE A 31 -18.00 9.58 -19.75
N VAL A 32 -17.16 10.60 -19.96
CA VAL A 32 -16.78 11.52 -18.87
C VAL A 32 -17.85 12.58 -18.58
N ALA A 33 -18.58 13.04 -19.58
CA ALA A 33 -19.63 14.06 -19.39
C ALA A 33 -20.85 13.49 -18.68
N ASP A 34 -21.22 12.24 -18.95
CA ASP A 34 -22.40 11.59 -18.37
C ASP A 34 -22.12 11.03 -16.94
N MET A 35 -20.85 10.77 -16.62
CA MET A 35 -20.44 10.25 -15.31
C MET A 35 -19.97 11.34 -14.32
N TYR A 36 -19.67 12.56 -14.79
CA TYR A 36 -19.13 13.61 -13.95
C TYR A 36 -20.22 14.56 -13.46
N VAL A 37 -20.53 14.49 -12.16
CA VAL A 37 -21.36 15.50 -11.48
C VAL A 37 -20.46 16.41 -10.64
N PRO A 38 -20.19 17.66 -11.09
CA PRO A 38 -19.34 18.59 -10.37
C PRO A 38 -19.83 18.80 -8.93
N GLY A 39 -18.92 18.72 -7.95
CA GLY A 39 -19.20 19.02 -6.55
C GLY A 39 -19.59 17.84 -5.66
N TYR A 40 -19.91 16.66 -6.25
CA TYR A 40 -20.39 15.49 -5.49
C TYR A 40 -19.49 14.26 -5.60
N MET A 41 -18.48 14.28 -6.46
CA MET A 41 -17.66 13.10 -6.75
C MET A 41 -16.24 13.25 -6.19
N ASP A 42 -15.84 12.32 -5.32
CA ASP A 42 -14.52 12.32 -4.68
C ASP A 42 -13.44 11.69 -5.57
N TRP A 43 -13.80 10.73 -6.42
CA TRP A 43 -12.91 10.01 -7.32
C TRP A 43 -13.70 9.34 -8.47
N ILE A 44 -13.01 8.96 -9.54
CA ILE A 44 -13.57 8.25 -10.69
C ILE A 44 -13.19 6.78 -10.62
N GLY A 45 -14.18 5.89 -10.61
CA GLY A 45 -13.99 4.45 -10.74
C GLY A 45 -14.08 4.01 -12.19
N ILE A 46 -13.11 3.23 -12.66
CA ILE A 46 -13.14 2.58 -13.98
C ILE A 46 -12.83 1.09 -13.85
N ASP A 47 -13.48 0.27 -14.68
CA ASP A 47 -13.11 -1.14 -14.80
C ASP A 47 -12.28 -1.35 -16.07
N ILE A 48 -11.18 -2.09 -15.95
CA ILE A 48 -10.24 -2.35 -17.04
C ILE A 48 -9.97 -3.85 -17.11
N TYR A 49 -10.25 -4.46 -18.25
CA TYR A 49 -9.98 -5.88 -18.47
C TYR A 49 -9.10 -6.10 -19.67
N GLY A 50 -8.08 -6.93 -19.51
CA GLY A 50 -7.22 -7.37 -20.60
C GLY A 50 -7.71 -8.65 -21.26
N GLY A 51 -7.31 -8.84 -22.51
CA GLY A 51 -7.52 -10.11 -23.19
C GLY A 51 -7.07 -10.11 -24.64
N VAL A 52 -7.45 -11.17 -25.34
CA VAL A 52 -7.26 -11.33 -26.78
C VAL A 52 -8.62 -11.35 -27.44
N ASP A 53 -8.82 -10.53 -28.48
CA ASP A 53 -10.05 -10.53 -29.26
C ASP A 53 -10.15 -11.74 -30.21
N ASP A 54 -11.31 -11.92 -30.85
CA ASP A 54 -11.56 -13.01 -31.79
C ASP A 54 -10.65 -12.99 -33.05
N ARG A 55 -9.90 -11.90 -33.25
CA ARG A 55 -8.95 -11.71 -34.35
C ARG A 55 -7.50 -11.94 -33.91
N GLY A 56 -7.27 -12.29 -32.64
CA GLY A 56 -5.94 -12.52 -32.09
C GLY A 56 -5.21 -11.26 -31.65
N ASN A 57 -5.87 -10.09 -31.63
CA ASN A 57 -5.26 -8.86 -31.16
C ASN A 57 -5.20 -8.86 -29.63
N VAL A 58 -4.01 -8.59 -29.09
CA VAL A 58 -3.80 -8.47 -27.65
C VAL A 58 -4.14 -7.05 -27.23
N ALA A 59 -5.14 -6.89 -26.37
CA ALA A 59 -5.34 -5.65 -25.65
C ALA A 59 -4.19 -5.50 -24.64
N THR A 60 -3.55 -4.33 -24.59
CA THR A 60 -2.58 -3.99 -23.52
C THR A 60 -3.22 -3.01 -22.55
N PHE A 61 -2.74 -2.97 -21.30
CA PHE A 61 -3.27 -2.07 -20.29
C PHE A 61 -3.29 -0.61 -20.76
N LYS A 62 -2.18 -0.16 -21.37
CA LYS A 62 -2.01 1.20 -21.90
C LYS A 62 -2.91 1.43 -23.13
N GLY A 63 -3.04 0.42 -24.00
CA GLY A 63 -3.93 0.48 -25.16
C GLY A 63 -5.39 0.73 -24.78
N ILE A 64 -5.82 0.23 -23.62
CA ILE A 64 -7.16 0.53 -23.07
C ILE A 64 -7.21 1.90 -22.39
N LEU A 65 -6.23 2.25 -21.55
CA LEU A 65 -6.31 3.46 -20.72
C LEU A 65 -5.98 4.76 -21.48
N ASP A 66 -4.98 4.75 -22.37
CA ASP A 66 -4.44 5.94 -23.04
C ASP A 66 -5.51 6.77 -23.79
N PRO A 67 -6.46 6.17 -24.53
CA PRO A 67 -7.49 6.93 -25.24
C PRO A 67 -8.40 7.77 -24.30
N TRP A 68 -8.53 7.36 -23.04
CA TRP A 68 -9.47 7.95 -22.08
C TRP A 68 -8.79 8.77 -20.99
N TYR A 69 -7.52 8.48 -20.69
CA TYR A 69 -6.83 9.06 -19.55
C TYR A 69 -6.88 10.59 -19.52
N GLY A 70 -6.66 11.24 -20.68
CA GLY A 70 -6.69 12.71 -20.77
C GLY A 70 -8.03 13.29 -20.36
N GLN A 71 -9.14 12.66 -20.74
CA GLN A 71 -10.50 13.11 -20.38
C GLN A 71 -10.77 12.88 -18.89
N LEU A 72 -10.43 11.70 -18.38
CA LEU A 72 -10.59 11.35 -16.97
C LEU A 72 -9.77 12.28 -16.06
N ALA A 73 -8.52 12.56 -16.44
CA ALA A 73 -7.63 13.44 -15.70
C ALA A 73 -8.06 14.91 -15.73
N ALA A 74 -8.70 15.37 -16.82
CA ALA A 74 -9.21 16.73 -16.96
C ALA A 74 -10.31 17.07 -15.95
N THR A 75 -11.00 16.08 -15.39
CA THR A 75 -11.96 16.29 -14.28
C THR A 75 -11.31 16.80 -12.99
N GLY A 76 -9.98 16.67 -12.90
CA GLY A 76 -9.17 17.01 -11.72
C GLY A 76 -9.20 15.95 -10.61
N ARG A 77 -10.07 14.93 -10.70
CA ARG A 77 -10.31 13.94 -9.65
C ARG A 77 -9.27 12.80 -9.66
N PRO A 78 -9.03 12.15 -8.50
CA PRO A 78 -8.37 10.85 -8.46
C PRO A 78 -9.09 9.82 -9.33
N ILE A 79 -8.33 8.94 -9.96
CA ILE A 79 -8.83 7.80 -10.73
C ILE A 79 -8.47 6.53 -9.96
N VAL A 80 -9.43 5.63 -9.83
CA VAL A 80 -9.31 4.32 -9.20
C VAL A 80 -9.76 3.27 -10.21
N ILE A 81 -8.97 2.21 -10.35
CA ILE A 81 -9.41 1.04 -11.10
C ILE A 81 -10.28 0.20 -10.15
N GLY A 82 -11.60 0.26 -10.34
CA GLY A 82 -12.59 -0.35 -9.48
C GLY A 82 -12.58 -1.88 -9.55
N GLU A 83 -12.36 -2.39 -10.75
CA GLU A 83 -12.14 -3.81 -11.06
C GLU A 83 -11.11 -3.96 -12.19
N MET A 84 -10.19 -4.92 -12.05
CA MET A 84 -9.29 -5.31 -13.13
C MET A 84 -8.95 -6.79 -13.11
N ALA A 85 -8.96 -7.39 -14.29
CA ALA A 85 -8.42 -8.72 -14.53
C ALA A 85 -7.93 -8.86 -15.98
N VAL A 86 -7.38 -10.02 -16.34
CA VAL A 86 -6.95 -10.31 -17.70
C VAL A 86 -7.30 -11.75 -18.04
N SER A 87 -7.76 -11.94 -19.27
CA SER A 87 -8.13 -13.26 -19.78
C SER A 87 -6.94 -14.23 -19.72
N PRO A 88 -7.21 -15.54 -19.65
CA PRO A 88 -6.19 -16.58 -19.72
C PRO A 88 -5.24 -16.45 -20.93
N GLY A 89 -4.01 -16.94 -20.78
CA GLY A 89 -3.06 -17.18 -21.88
C GLY A 89 -1.69 -16.51 -21.72
N ALA A 90 -0.81 -16.75 -22.70
CA ALA A 90 0.60 -16.34 -22.66
C ALA A 90 0.86 -14.83 -22.47
N HIS A 91 -0.14 -13.98 -22.77
CA HIS A 91 -0.04 -12.53 -22.63
C HIS A 91 -0.35 -12.01 -21.21
N LYS A 92 -0.92 -12.83 -20.32
CA LYS A 92 -1.28 -12.44 -18.94
C LYS A 92 -0.11 -11.88 -18.14
N ALA A 93 1.03 -12.57 -18.20
CA ALA A 93 2.27 -12.11 -17.58
C ALA A 93 2.75 -10.77 -18.16
N GLN A 94 2.58 -10.55 -19.47
CA GLN A 94 2.94 -9.28 -20.09
C GLN A 94 1.99 -8.15 -19.67
N TRP A 95 0.69 -8.41 -19.64
CA TRP A 95 -0.31 -7.46 -19.16
C TRP A 95 -0.01 -6.96 -17.75
N ILE A 96 0.34 -7.86 -16.82
CA ILE A 96 0.70 -7.50 -15.45
C ILE A 96 1.93 -6.59 -15.43
N ARG A 97 2.94 -6.85 -16.26
CA ARG A 97 4.12 -5.98 -16.40
C ARG A 97 3.74 -4.60 -16.93
N ASP A 98 2.91 -4.55 -17.97
CA ASP A 98 2.47 -3.30 -18.60
C ASP A 98 1.65 -2.44 -17.63
N PHE A 99 0.73 -3.06 -16.88
CA PHE A 99 0.00 -2.41 -15.79
C PHE A 99 0.96 -1.90 -14.70
N ALA A 100 1.91 -2.74 -14.28
CA ALA A 100 2.84 -2.36 -13.24
C ALA A 100 3.69 -1.15 -13.63
N ASP A 101 4.23 -1.15 -14.85
CA ASP A 101 4.96 -0.02 -15.42
C ASP A 101 4.07 1.24 -15.54
N ALA A 102 2.85 1.07 -16.05
CA ALA A 102 1.87 2.17 -16.15
C ALA A 102 1.64 2.85 -14.80
N PHE A 103 1.34 2.08 -13.75
CA PHE A 103 1.04 2.63 -12.43
C PHE A 103 2.27 3.24 -11.75
N THR A 104 3.47 2.71 -12.02
CA THR A 104 4.69 3.08 -11.29
C THR A 104 5.55 4.12 -12.00
N SER A 105 5.49 4.22 -13.32
CA SER A 105 6.27 5.18 -14.13
C SER A 105 5.94 6.65 -13.82
N GLY A 106 4.74 6.92 -13.29
CA GLY A 106 4.23 8.29 -13.11
C GLY A 106 3.58 8.87 -14.36
N GLN A 107 3.44 8.08 -15.44
CA GLN A 107 2.73 8.46 -16.66
C GLN A 107 1.27 8.86 -16.38
N TYR A 108 0.64 8.23 -15.39
CA TYR A 108 -0.76 8.48 -15.01
C TYR A 108 -0.86 9.12 -13.62
N PRO A 109 -0.51 10.41 -13.43
CA PRO A 109 -0.39 11.06 -12.12
C PRO A 109 -1.68 11.11 -11.28
N LYS A 110 -2.85 10.96 -11.92
CA LYS A 110 -4.18 10.91 -11.27
C LYS A 110 -4.62 9.49 -10.89
N LEU A 111 -3.97 8.43 -11.38
CA LEU A 111 -4.27 7.06 -10.98
C LEU A 111 -3.73 6.81 -9.57
N ARG A 112 -4.62 6.47 -8.62
CA ARG A 112 -4.28 6.43 -7.19
C ARG A 112 -4.43 5.06 -6.54
N ALA A 113 -5.32 4.23 -7.06
CA ALA A 113 -5.59 2.91 -6.53
C ALA A 113 -6.10 1.99 -7.63
N PHE A 114 -6.03 0.69 -7.35
CA PHE A 114 -6.59 -0.35 -8.19
C PHE A 114 -7.09 -1.48 -7.29
N ASN A 115 -8.13 -2.17 -7.74
CA ASN A 115 -8.52 -3.47 -7.21
C ASN A 115 -8.27 -4.50 -8.29
N TRP A 116 -7.64 -5.62 -7.92
CA TRP A 116 -7.50 -6.77 -8.79
C TRP A 116 -8.55 -7.81 -8.44
N PHE A 117 -9.29 -8.27 -9.44
CA PHE A 117 -10.27 -9.34 -9.29
C PHE A 117 -9.56 -10.70 -9.44
N ASP A 118 -9.35 -11.39 -8.30
CA ASP A 118 -8.59 -12.64 -8.21
C ASP A 118 -9.46 -13.84 -7.77
N ILE A 119 -10.58 -14.04 -8.47
CA ILE A 119 -11.48 -15.17 -8.23
C ILE A 119 -11.95 -15.75 -9.56
N ASP A 120 -12.10 -17.08 -9.62
CA ASP A 120 -12.69 -17.74 -10.79
C ASP A 120 -14.20 -17.48 -10.83
N LYS A 121 -14.72 -17.04 -11.98
CA LYS A 121 -16.17 -16.92 -12.21
C LYS A 121 -16.68 -18.23 -12.82
N GLN A 122 -17.68 -18.86 -12.19
CA GLN A 122 -18.62 -19.82 -12.81
C GLN A 122 -18.03 -20.88 -13.78
N GLY A 123 -16.86 -21.45 -13.47
CA GLY A 123 -16.23 -22.49 -14.30
C GLY A 123 -15.21 -21.98 -15.33
N GLU A 124 -15.01 -20.66 -15.42
CA GLU A 124 -13.91 -20.04 -16.15
C GLU A 124 -12.64 -20.11 -15.29
N ALA A 125 -12.03 -21.29 -15.26
CA ALA A 125 -10.66 -21.41 -14.76
C ALA A 125 -9.77 -20.43 -15.56
N ASN A 126 -8.78 -19.85 -14.89
CA ASN A 126 -7.75 -18.94 -15.42
C ASN A 126 -8.01 -17.41 -15.39
N TRP A 127 -9.05 -16.93 -14.69
CA TRP A 127 -9.09 -15.52 -14.26
C TRP A 127 -8.18 -15.24 -13.08
N ARG A 128 -7.92 -16.23 -12.22
CA ARG A 128 -6.97 -16.11 -11.11
C ARG A 128 -5.61 -15.60 -11.55
N ILE A 129 -4.98 -14.85 -10.67
CA ILE A 129 -3.69 -14.21 -10.90
C ILE A 129 -2.54 -15.21 -10.97
N ASP A 130 -2.68 -16.33 -10.26
CA ASP A 130 -1.71 -17.42 -10.21
C ASP A 130 -1.82 -18.37 -11.41
N ALA A 131 -2.85 -18.21 -12.24
CA ALA A 131 -2.99 -19.00 -13.45
C ALA A 131 -1.94 -18.64 -14.51
N ASP A 132 -1.69 -19.59 -15.43
CA ASP A 132 -0.75 -19.46 -16.56
C ASP A 132 0.67 -19.01 -16.16
N GLY A 133 1.10 -19.33 -14.93
CA GLY A 133 2.43 -18.99 -14.42
C GLY A 133 2.65 -17.50 -14.17
N ALA A 134 1.58 -16.69 -14.10
CA ALA A 134 1.67 -15.24 -13.97
C ALA A 134 1.85 -14.75 -12.52
N GLY A 135 1.58 -15.60 -11.51
CA GLY A 135 1.70 -15.27 -10.09
C GLY A 135 3.05 -14.63 -9.70
N PRO A 136 4.21 -15.22 -10.05
CA PRO A 136 5.52 -14.63 -9.74
C PRO A 136 5.74 -13.24 -10.35
N VAL A 137 5.11 -12.94 -11.49
CA VAL A 137 5.20 -11.63 -12.15
C VAL A 137 4.40 -10.59 -11.37
N PHE A 138 3.20 -10.97 -10.91
CA PHE A 138 2.41 -10.12 -10.04
C PHE A 138 3.10 -9.85 -8.70
N ASP A 139 3.64 -10.89 -8.06
CA ASP A 139 4.40 -10.75 -6.81
C ASP A 139 5.59 -9.79 -6.97
N ALA A 140 6.28 -9.85 -8.11
CA ALA A 140 7.37 -8.93 -8.40
C ALA A 140 6.88 -7.49 -8.59
N ALA A 141 5.76 -7.28 -9.30
CA ALA A 141 5.15 -5.97 -9.48
C ALA A 141 4.71 -5.35 -8.15
N MET A 142 4.10 -6.13 -7.26
CA MET A 142 3.61 -5.67 -5.96
C MET A 142 4.74 -5.29 -4.99
N LYS A 143 5.97 -5.76 -5.21
CA LYS A 143 7.16 -5.34 -4.44
C LYS A 143 7.72 -3.98 -4.86
N HIS A 144 7.26 -3.39 -5.96
CA HIS A 144 7.74 -2.08 -6.41
C HIS A 144 7.37 -1.00 -5.37
N PRO A 145 8.24 -0.06 -4.94
CA PRO A 145 7.96 0.90 -3.85
C PRO A 145 6.79 1.88 -4.06
N LYS A 146 6.23 1.96 -5.27
CA LYS A 146 4.99 2.70 -5.58
C LYS A 146 3.73 1.81 -5.57
N MET A 147 3.90 0.49 -5.64
CA MET A 147 2.86 -0.53 -5.51
C MET A 147 2.81 -1.07 -4.08
N ALA A 148 3.98 -1.45 -3.55
CA ALA A 148 4.26 -1.57 -2.15
C ALA A 148 4.19 -0.17 -1.57
N GLY A 149 3.03 0.22 -1.05
CA GLY A 149 2.81 1.60 -0.62
C GLY A 149 3.94 2.04 0.31
N SER A 150 4.72 3.06 -0.06
CA SER A 150 5.31 3.89 0.98
C SER A 150 4.13 4.46 1.75
N PHE A 151 3.93 3.99 2.97
CA PHE A 151 2.85 4.49 3.82
C PHE A 151 3.06 5.98 4.08
N GLY A 152 4.30 6.47 3.91
CA GLY A 152 4.69 7.85 4.04
C GLY A 152 5.56 8.04 5.27
N THR A 153 5.62 9.29 5.73
CA THR A 153 6.40 9.67 6.90
C THR A 153 5.45 9.96 8.05
N TYR A 154 5.73 9.40 9.24
CA TYR A 154 4.85 9.50 10.40
C TYR A 154 5.62 9.80 11.68
N GLU A 155 4.95 10.50 12.59
CA GLU A 155 5.25 10.43 14.01
C GLU A 155 4.42 9.31 14.64
N LEU A 156 5.07 8.47 15.47
CA LEU A 156 4.44 7.31 16.12
C LEU A 156 4.24 7.62 17.60
N LYS A 157 3.02 8.01 17.98
CA LYS A 157 2.67 8.31 19.38
C LYS A 157 2.16 7.05 20.08
N ASN A 158 2.89 6.59 21.08
CA ASN A 158 2.49 5.45 21.88
C ASN A 158 1.22 5.75 22.70
N LYS A 159 0.28 4.81 22.71
CA LYS A 159 -1.06 5.00 23.28
C LYS A 159 -1.08 4.97 24.81
N ALA A 160 -0.18 4.23 25.45
CA ALA A 160 -0.08 4.19 26.92
C ALA A 160 0.61 5.43 27.50
N SER A 161 1.77 5.79 26.94
CA SER A 161 2.58 6.90 27.47
C SER A 161 2.17 8.28 26.96
N GLY A 162 1.46 8.35 25.83
CA GLY A 162 1.16 9.61 25.15
C GLY A 162 2.41 10.32 24.59
N LYS A 163 3.54 9.61 24.48
CA LYS A 163 4.83 10.11 23.99
C LYS A 163 5.18 9.49 22.65
N CYS A 164 6.10 10.11 21.93
CA CYS A 164 6.46 9.72 20.58
C CYS A 164 7.72 8.83 20.57
N LEU A 165 7.74 7.82 19.71
CA LEU A 165 8.94 7.04 19.41
C LEU A 165 10.06 8.01 19.02
N ASP A 166 11.25 7.84 19.60
CA ASP A 166 12.30 8.85 19.57
C ASP A 166 13.68 8.19 19.48
N VAL A 167 14.53 8.75 18.62
CA VAL A 167 15.97 8.50 18.61
C VAL A 167 16.65 9.45 19.62
N PRO A 168 17.18 8.95 20.74
CA PRO A 168 17.77 9.81 21.77
C PRO A 168 18.81 10.77 21.22
N ALA A 169 18.66 12.04 21.57
CA ALA A 169 19.54 13.14 21.17
C ALA A 169 19.76 13.25 19.64
N ALA A 170 18.80 12.77 18.83
CA ALA A 170 18.90 12.71 17.37
C ALA A 170 20.18 12.02 16.87
N SER A 171 20.73 11.09 17.64
CA SER A 171 21.99 10.40 17.31
C SER A 171 21.92 9.69 15.97
N SER A 172 23.04 9.62 15.27
CA SER A 172 23.22 8.83 14.04
C SER A 172 24.09 7.59 14.26
N ALA A 173 24.39 7.22 15.51
CA ALA A 173 25.18 6.02 15.82
C ALA A 173 24.33 4.75 15.78
N ASN A 174 24.93 3.64 15.33
CA ASN A 174 24.34 2.31 15.46
C ASN A 174 24.23 1.89 16.93
N GLY A 175 23.21 1.10 17.24
CA GLY A 175 23.05 0.51 18.57
C GLY A 175 22.39 1.42 19.60
N VAL A 176 22.08 2.68 19.22
CA VAL A 176 21.35 3.61 20.08
C VAL A 176 19.95 3.05 20.31
N LYS A 177 19.64 2.77 21.58
CA LYS A 177 18.34 2.23 21.99
C LYS A 177 17.27 3.30 21.83
N LEU A 178 16.16 2.94 21.18
CA LEU A 178 15.05 3.87 21.02
C LEU A 178 14.33 4.07 22.35
N GLN A 179 13.72 5.23 22.50
CA GLN A 179 12.93 5.61 23.66
C GLN A 179 11.55 6.12 23.21
N VAL A 180 10.70 6.47 24.17
CA VAL A 180 9.64 7.45 23.90
C VAL A 180 9.90 8.74 24.65
N TYR A 181 9.72 9.86 23.97
CA TYR A 181 9.97 11.19 24.50
C TYR A 181 8.79 12.11 24.24
N SER A 182 8.72 13.24 24.98
CA SER A 182 7.70 14.26 24.73
C SER A 182 7.72 14.64 23.25
N CYS A 183 6.56 14.55 22.60
CA CYS A 183 6.45 14.79 21.16
C CYS A 183 6.88 16.23 20.87
N ASN A 184 7.88 16.40 20.02
CA ASN A 184 8.55 17.68 19.74
C ASN A 184 8.65 17.99 18.24
N GLY A 185 8.13 17.11 17.37
CA GLY A 185 8.06 17.33 15.92
C GLY A 185 9.41 17.33 15.20
N THR A 186 10.48 16.89 15.85
CA THR A 186 11.81 16.80 15.22
C THR A 186 11.92 15.56 14.33
N ASN A 187 12.91 15.55 13.44
CA ASN A 187 13.21 14.39 12.60
C ASN A 187 13.64 13.15 13.41
N ALA A 188 14.03 13.31 14.68
CA ALA A 188 14.35 12.20 15.58
C ALA A 188 13.11 11.41 16.05
N GLN A 189 11.91 11.98 15.87
CA GLN A 189 10.62 11.36 16.20
C GLN A 189 9.78 11.03 14.98
N THR A 190 10.38 11.15 13.81
CA THR A 190 9.72 11.04 12.52
C THR A 190 10.32 9.86 11.77
N PHE A 191 9.48 8.96 11.29
CA PHE A 191 9.89 7.70 10.67
C PHE A 191 9.23 7.53 9.30
N THR A 192 10.03 7.20 8.30
CA THR A 192 9.53 6.76 7.00
C THR A 192 9.11 5.30 7.12
N LEU A 193 7.86 5.01 6.76
CA LEU A 193 7.30 3.68 6.72
C LEU A 193 7.24 3.22 5.25
N THR A 194 8.02 2.20 4.93
CA THR A 194 8.04 1.58 3.61
C THR A 194 7.41 0.20 3.72
N ASP A 195 6.32 -0.05 2.97
CA ASP A 195 5.85 -1.42 2.82
C ASP A 195 6.84 -2.18 1.94
N LEU A 196 7.33 -3.29 2.44
CA LEU A 196 8.19 -4.20 1.71
C LEU A 196 7.33 -5.21 0.95
N THR A 197 6.24 -5.69 1.56
CA THR A 197 5.27 -6.62 0.96
C THR A 197 4.07 -6.79 1.90
N GLY A 198 2.92 -6.20 1.57
CA GLY A 198 1.64 -6.50 2.23
C GLY A 198 1.66 -6.23 3.73
N TYR A 199 1.96 -5.00 4.13
CA TYR A 199 2.11 -4.56 5.53
C TYR A 199 3.32 -5.13 6.28
N LYS A 200 4.32 -5.65 5.56
CA LYS A 200 5.65 -5.91 6.15
C LYS A 200 6.48 -4.65 6.02
N MET A 201 6.60 -3.92 7.11
CA MET A 201 7.12 -2.57 7.12
C MET A 201 8.60 -2.52 7.46
N GLU A 202 9.34 -1.66 6.77
CA GLU A 202 10.60 -1.11 7.25
C GLU A 202 10.34 0.29 7.80
N LEU A 203 10.80 0.56 9.02
CA LEU A 203 10.70 1.87 9.66
C LEU A 203 12.08 2.49 9.71
N ARG A 204 12.28 3.65 9.06
CA ARG A 204 13.54 4.39 9.08
C ARG A 204 13.41 5.72 9.80
N ALA A 205 14.27 5.99 10.76
CA ALA A 205 14.32 7.29 11.43
C ALA A 205 14.78 8.37 10.43
N LEU A 206 14.02 9.46 10.33
CA LEU A 206 14.26 10.49 9.31
C LEU A 206 15.56 11.26 9.56
N ASN A 207 15.99 11.42 10.82
CA ASN A 207 17.23 12.12 11.17
C ASN A 207 18.50 11.36 10.76
N SER A 208 18.49 10.03 10.83
CA SER A 208 19.69 9.20 10.65
C SER A 208 19.66 8.30 9.41
N GLY A 209 18.47 8.07 8.84
CA GLY A 209 18.25 7.11 7.75
C GLY A 209 18.35 5.63 8.19
N LYS A 210 18.49 5.37 9.50
CA LYS A 210 18.69 4.03 10.06
C LYS A 210 17.38 3.35 10.40
N CYS A 211 17.41 2.03 10.38
CA CYS A 211 16.23 1.19 10.58
C CYS A 211 15.95 0.96 12.07
N VAL A 212 14.66 0.90 12.43
CA VAL A 212 14.18 0.43 13.73
C VAL A 212 14.44 -1.08 13.82
N ASP A 213 15.28 -1.48 14.76
CA ASP A 213 15.98 -2.78 14.80
C ASP A 213 15.80 -3.44 16.18
N VAL A 214 15.40 -4.72 16.21
CA VAL A 214 15.48 -5.52 17.45
C VAL A 214 16.93 -5.95 17.65
N ALA A 215 17.53 -5.51 18.77
CA ALA A 215 18.96 -5.62 18.97
C ALA A 215 19.46 -7.06 18.86
N ALA A 216 20.43 -7.26 17.96
CA ALA A 216 21.04 -8.55 17.66
C ALA A 216 20.05 -9.67 17.28
N ALA A 217 18.86 -9.31 16.77
CA ALA A 217 17.76 -10.24 16.49
C ALA A 217 17.39 -11.13 17.69
N GLY A 218 17.60 -10.64 18.91
CA GLY A 218 17.28 -11.39 20.12
C GLY A 218 15.78 -11.71 20.17
N THR A 219 15.43 -12.91 20.64
CA THR A 219 14.03 -13.39 20.67
C THR A 219 13.40 -13.33 22.07
N ALA A 220 14.17 -12.96 23.10
CA ALA A 220 13.66 -12.81 24.46
C ALA A 220 12.74 -11.59 24.59
N ASP A 221 11.78 -11.69 25.52
CA ASP A 221 10.99 -10.54 25.97
C ASP A 221 11.92 -9.51 26.62
N GLY A 222 11.70 -8.23 26.32
CA GLY A 222 12.56 -7.15 26.82
C GLY A 222 13.82 -6.92 26.01
N THR A 223 14.05 -7.69 24.91
CA THR A 223 15.12 -7.36 23.97
C THR A 223 14.89 -5.94 23.42
N LEU A 224 15.84 -5.04 23.70
CA LEU A 224 15.69 -3.63 23.38
C LEU A 224 15.65 -3.39 21.86
N VAL A 225 14.83 -2.42 21.47
CA VAL A 225 14.81 -1.90 20.11
C VAL A 225 15.79 -0.73 20.01
N GLN A 226 16.50 -0.68 18.89
CA GLN A 226 17.55 0.29 18.61
C GLN A 226 17.39 0.85 17.21
N GLN A 227 18.19 1.85 16.86
CA GLN A 227 18.48 2.10 15.45
C GLN A 227 19.75 1.37 15.03
N TYR A 228 19.76 0.84 13.81
CA TYR A 228 20.93 0.22 13.23
C TYR A 228 20.94 0.42 11.71
N ASP A 229 22.11 0.26 11.09
CA ASP A 229 22.21 0.24 9.64
C ASP A 229 21.24 -0.78 9.04
N CYS A 230 20.52 -0.33 8.02
CA CYS A 230 19.52 -1.16 7.36
C CYS A 230 20.20 -2.35 6.66
N ASN A 231 19.77 -3.57 6.99
CA ASN A 231 20.38 -4.83 6.56
C ASN A 231 19.35 -5.86 6.06
N ALA A 232 18.09 -5.44 5.87
CA ALA A 232 16.98 -6.26 5.36
C ALA A 232 16.67 -7.53 6.19
N SER A 233 17.17 -7.63 7.42
CA SER A 233 16.88 -8.76 8.30
C SER A 233 15.45 -8.70 8.86
N GLY A 234 14.96 -9.85 9.33
CA GLY A 234 13.68 -9.91 10.05
C GLY A 234 13.66 -9.16 11.39
N ALA A 235 14.82 -8.69 11.89
CA ALA A 235 14.92 -7.82 13.07
C ALA A 235 14.61 -6.35 12.75
N GLN A 236 14.61 -5.97 11.48
CA GLN A 236 14.30 -4.62 10.98
C GLN A 236 13.01 -4.57 10.17
N THR A 237 12.35 -5.72 10.03
CA THR A 237 11.06 -5.85 9.34
C THR A 237 9.96 -6.02 10.38
N TRP A 238 8.89 -5.25 10.24
CA TRP A 238 7.79 -5.18 11.20
C TRP A 238 6.46 -5.45 10.49
N THR A 239 5.78 -6.54 10.82
CA THR A 239 4.40 -6.74 10.37
C THR A 239 3.50 -5.72 11.05
N MET A 240 2.92 -4.81 10.27
CA MET A 240 2.00 -3.80 10.75
C MET A 240 0.57 -4.35 10.75
N LYS A 241 -0.09 -4.27 11.89
CA LYS A 241 -1.50 -4.58 12.06
C LYS A 241 -2.26 -3.28 12.31
N VAL A 242 -3.17 -2.92 11.41
CA VAL A 242 -4.06 -1.77 11.60
C VAL A 242 -5.16 -2.14 12.60
N ILE A 243 -5.31 -1.32 13.63
CA ILE A 243 -6.34 -1.44 14.67
C ILE A 243 -7.53 -0.54 14.33
N THR A 244 -7.27 0.73 14.02
CA THR A 244 -8.27 1.69 13.51
C THR A 244 -7.67 2.53 12.39
N TRP A 245 -8.51 3.00 11.47
CA TRP A 245 -8.09 3.86 10.37
C TRP A 245 -8.21 5.36 10.68
N THR A 246 -9.05 5.74 11.65
CA THR A 246 -9.25 7.15 12.02
C THR A 246 -9.49 7.29 13.52
N PRO A 247 -8.48 7.69 14.32
CA PRO A 247 -7.09 7.90 13.89
C PRO A 247 -6.44 6.59 13.42
N LEU A 248 -5.36 6.69 12.64
CA LEU A 248 -4.58 5.51 12.25
C LEU A 248 -3.86 4.96 13.49
N GLU A 249 -4.40 3.91 14.08
CA GLU A 249 -3.82 3.18 15.22
C GLU A 249 -3.32 1.84 14.73
N VAL A 250 -2.09 1.49 15.09
CA VAL A 250 -1.44 0.25 14.64
C VAL A 250 -0.69 -0.44 15.76
N GLU A 251 -0.39 -1.70 15.55
CA GLU A 251 0.55 -2.52 16.29
C GLU A 251 1.63 -3.02 15.31
N PHE A 252 2.88 -3.12 15.75
CA PHE A 252 3.99 -3.63 14.94
C PHE A 252 4.56 -4.88 15.58
N ALA A 253 4.66 -5.99 14.84
CA ALA A 253 5.31 -7.22 15.29
C ALA A 253 6.58 -7.48 14.48
N ALA A 254 7.72 -7.70 15.14
CA ALA A 254 8.98 -7.98 14.47
C ALA A 254 8.90 -9.31 13.71
N ALA A 255 9.27 -9.31 12.44
CA ALA A 255 9.07 -10.45 11.55
C ALA A 255 9.86 -11.71 11.96
N HIS A 256 11.03 -11.55 12.58
CA HIS A 256 11.86 -12.68 13.02
C HIS A 256 11.36 -13.37 14.30
N SER A 257 10.71 -12.64 15.21
CA SER A 257 10.34 -13.15 16.54
C SER A 257 8.82 -13.25 16.75
N GLY A 258 8.03 -12.56 15.94
CA GLY A 258 6.59 -12.42 16.12
C GLY A 258 6.20 -11.54 17.32
N LYS A 259 7.16 -10.86 17.96
CA LYS A 259 6.94 -10.05 19.17
C LYS A 259 6.68 -8.59 18.83
N CYS A 260 5.86 -7.94 19.64
CA CYS A 260 5.37 -6.61 19.38
C CYS A 260 6.34 -5.54 19.86
N LEU A 261 6.43 -4.43 19.11
CA LEU A 261 7.07 -3.19 19.54
C LEU A 261 6.32 -2.66 20.77
N ASP A 262 7.00 -2.60 21.90
CA ASP A 262 6.41 -2.31 23.20
C ASP A 262 7.20 -1.19 23.91
N VAL A 263 6.48 -0.40 24.69
CA VAL A 263 7.02 0.61 25.58
C VAL A 263 6.93 0.11 27.01
N ASP A 264 8.08 -0.15 27.61
CA ASP A 264 8.17 -0.48 29.03
C ASP A 264 7.68 0.71 29.88
N MET A 265 6.59 0.51 30.60
CA MET A 265 5.95 1.52 31.45
C MET A 265 6.51 1.54 32.90
N GLY A 266 7.49 0.70 33.23
CA GLY A 266 8.04 0.54 34.59
C GLY A 266 9.16 1.54 34.94
N ILE A 267 10.40 1.30 34.47
CA ILE A 267 11.60 2.07 34.85
C ILE A 267 12.08 2.93 33.68
N GLY A 268 11.27 3.94 33.36
CA GLY A 268 11.47 4.87 32.24
C GLY A 268 11.11 4.26 30.89
N PRO A 269 10.67 5.07 29.91
CA PRO A 269 10.22 4.55 28.62
C PRO A 269 11.39 3.99 27.81
N LYS A 270 11.61 2.68 27.90
CA LYS A 270 12.47 1.94 26.98
C LYS A 270 11.59 1.27 25.94
N VAL A 271 12.02 1.32 24.69
CA VAL A 271 11.36 0.61 23.61
C VAL A 271 12.02 -0.77 23.49
N HIS A 272 11.23 -1.82 23.57
CA HIS A 272 11.70 -3.19 23.45
C HIS A 272 10.71 -4.01 22.60
N GLN A 273 11.03 -5.28 22.34
CA GLN A 273 10.01 -6.23 21.92
C GLN A 273 9.43 -6.98 23.13
N TRP A 274 8.16 -7.34 23.06
CA TRP A 274 7.49 -8.15 24.07
C TRP A 274 6.41 -9.02 23.43
N TRP A 275 5.98 -10.09 24.09
CA TRP A 275 4.84 -10.89 23.61
C TRP A 275 3.63 -9.97 23.35
N CYS A 276 2.94 -10.20 22.22
CA CYS A 276 1.86 -9.32 21.80
C CYS A 276 0.65 -9.45 22.73
N THR A 277 0.39 -8.42 23.53
CA THR A 277 -0.72 -8.31 24.47
C THR A 277 -1.93 -7.62 23.86
N GLY A 278 -1.74 -6.87 22.78
CA GLY A 278 -2.76 -5.95 22.25
C GLY A 278 -3.06 -4.78 23.19
N GLY A 279 -2.26 -4.58 24.25
CA GLY A 279 -2.42 -3.51 25.22
C GLY A 279 -1.95 -2.15 24.71
N ALA A 280 -2.29 -1.08 25.43
CA ALA A 280 -1.96 0.29 25.03
C ALA A 280 -0.44 0.56 24.88
N ALA A 281 0.40 -0.21 25.58
CA ALA A 281 1.86 -0.08 25.50
C ALA A 281 2.43 -0.52 24.14
N GLN A 282 1.69 -1.34 23.38
CA GLN A 282 2.11 -1.89 22.08
C GLN A 282 1.42 -1.23 20.89
N ARG A 283 0.59 -0.22 21.15
CA ARG A 283 -0.18 0.47 20.12
C ARG A 283 0.32 1.89 19.91
N PHE A 284 0.37 2.28 18.65
CA PHE A 284 0.87 3.56 18.21
C PHE A 284 -0.16 4.24 17.32
N VAL A 285 -0.44 5.51 17.62
CA VAL A 285 -1.20 6.39 16.74
C VAL A 285 -0.22 7.06 15.79
N LEU A 286 -0.41 6.85 14.50
CA LEU A 286 0.42 7.39 13.43
C LEU A 286 -0.17 8.72 12.96
N THR A 287 0.62 9.79 13.07
CA THR A 287 0.27 11.11 12.55
C THR A 287 1.19 11.43 11.38
N LYS A 288 0.61 11.69 10.20
CA LYS A 288 1.36 11.97 8.98
C LYS A 288 2.19 13.26 9.14
N ARG A 289 3.43 13.24 8.66
CA ARG A 289 4.37 14.37 8.63
C ARG A 289 4.69 14.77 7.21
#